data_AF-A0A432XNY4-F1
#
_entry.id   AF-A0A432XNY4-F1
#
_cell.length_a   1.000
_cell.length_b   1.000
_cell.length_c   1.000
_cell.angle_alpha   90.00
_cell.angle_beta   90.00
_cell.angle_gamma   90.00
#
_symmetry.space_group_name_H-M   'P 1'
#
loop_
_entity.id
_entity.type
_entity.pdbx_description
1 polymer ?
#
loop_
_entity_poly.entity_id
_entity_poly.type
_entity_poly.pdbx_seq_one_letter_code
_entity_poly.pdbx_strand_id
1 'polypeptide(L)'
;MTRKKKTRKTGPLAPSKAPKDKRQVENITRGKKKGKGQPAGKRHSEAKRDQQVTQNKDTETDPRKGSKRKIDLGPVVSTAAVAALTPQQQLEQLQNDERLQDLVERFEEGEVLSNDDQRYLDEQSERYEKLASQLGLDLDDDDEEWDDEEY
;
A
#
# COMPACT_ATOMS: atom_id res chain seq x y z
N MET A 1 -55.53 69.38 -72.38
CA MET A 1 -54.59 70.19 -71.56
C MET A 1 -55.39 70.70 -70.35
N THR A 2 -54.99 70.75 -69.08
CA THR A 2 -53.71 71.09 -68.46
C THR A 2 -53.67 70.57 -67.01
N ARG A 3 -52.49 70.14 -66.60
CA ARG A 3 -52.11 69.58 -65.30
C ARG A 3 -51.88 70.72 -64.27
N LYS A 4 -52.40 70.61 -63.04
CA LYS A 4 -51.84 71.33 -61.86
C LYS A 4 -51.59 70.35 -60.71
N LYS A 5 -50.32 70.22 -60.35
CA LYS A 5 -49.82 69.28 -59.34
C LYS A 5 -50.11 69.82 -57.93
N LYS A 6 -50.67 68.99 -57.04
CA LYS A 6 -50.75 69.31 -55.61
C LYS A 6 -49.67 68.58 -54.83
N THR A 7 -48.97 69.39 -54.05
CA THR A 7 -47.72 69.17 -53.36
C THR A 7 -47.85 68.16 -52.24
N ARG A 8 -46.77 67.41 -51.96
CA ARG A 8 -46.71 66.51 -50.82
C ARG A 8 -45.58 66.93 -49.90
N LYS A 9 -45.90 67.68 -48.84
CA LYS A 9 -45.13 67.56 -47.60
C LYS A 9 -46.06 67.70 -46.41
N THR A 10 -45.81 66.81 -45.47
CA THR A 10 -46.71 66.25 -44.47
C THR A 10 -46.58 67.02 -43.16
N GLY A 11 -47.70 67.51 -42.63
CA GLY A 11 -47.76 68.00 -41.26
C GLY A 11 -47.67 66.85 -40.25
N PRO A 12 -47.30 67.13 -38.98
CA PRO A 12 -47.10 66.10 -37.96
C PRO A 12 -48.40 65.32 -37.71
N LEU A 13 -48.29 64.00 -37.65
CA LEU A 13 -49.42 63.08 -37.52
C LEU A 13 -49.91 63.00 -36.07
N ALA A 14 -50.62 64.05 -35.62
CA ALA A 14 -51.32 64.19 -34.34
C ALA A 14 -50.47 63.98 -33.05
N PRO A 15 -50.84 64.62 -31.92
CA PRO A 15 -50.18 64.31 -30.65
C PRO A 15 -50.54 62.90 -30.17
N SER A 16 -49.57 62.17 -29.62
CA SER A 16 -49.81 60.80 -29.13
C SER A 16 -50.72 60.79 -27.89
N LYS A 17 -51.54 59.74 -27.75
CA LYS A 17 -52.42 59.58 -26.58
C LYS A 17 -51.62 59.31 -25.30
N ALA A 18 -52.15 59.74 -24.16
CA ALA A 18 -51.59 59.46 -22.85
C ALA A 18 -51.50 57.93 -22.57
N PRO A 19 -50.49 57.47 -21.81
CA PRO A 19 -50.33 56.04 -21.53
C PRO A 19 -51.48 55.52 -20.67
N LYS A 20 -51.89 54.27 -20.91
CA LYS A 20 -52.91 53.57 -20.10
C LYS A 20 -52.27 52.95 -18.86
N ASP A 21 -52.96 53.03 -17.73
CA ASP A 21 -52.57 52.34 -16.51
C ASP A 21 -52.56 50.81 -16.70
N LYS A 22 -51.51 50.18 -16.19
CA LYS A 22 -51.29 48.74 -16.32
C LYS A 22 -52.28 48.02 -15.40
N ARG A 23 -53.19 47.23 -15.99
CA ARG A 23 -54.02 46.28 -15.24
C ARG A 23 -53.11 45.29 -14.52
N GLN A 24 -53.29 45.12 -13.22
CA GLN A 24 -52.60 44.08 -12.46
C GLN A 24 -53.02 42.73 -13.03
N VAL A 25 -52.06 42.00 -13.60
CA VAL A 25 -52.29 40.65 -14.09
C VAL A 25 -52.18 39.76 -12.87
N GLU A 26 -53.31 39.24 -12.41
CA GLU A 26 -53.37 38.17 -11.41
C GLU A 26 -52.40 37.06 -11.84
N ASN A 27 -51.42 36.76 -10.98
CA ASN A 27 -50.41 35.74 -11.22
C ASN A 27 -51.08 34.36 -11.20
N ILE A 28 -51.74 33.98 -12.29
CA ILE A 28 -52.15 32.60 -12.52
C ILE A 28 -50.85 31.82 -12.68
N THR A 29 -50.43 31.14 -11.61
CA THR A 29 -49.25 30.28 -11.59
C THR A 29 -49.50 29.13 -12.56
N ARG A 30 -49.19 29.34 -13.84
CA ARG A 30 -49.11 28.25 -14.81
C ARG A 30 -47.95 27.38 -14.36
N GLY A 31 -48.28 26.29 -13.65
CA GLY A 31 -47.33 25.28 -13.25
C GLY A 31 -46.48 24.87 -14.46
N LYS A 32 -45.16 24.80 -14.27
CA LYS A 32 -44.22 24.49 -15.34
C LYS A 32 -44.61 23.14 -15.95
N LYS A 33 -45.16 23.14 -17.18
CA LYS A 33 -45.40 21.89 -17.92
C LYS A 33 -44.07 21.16 -18.03
N LYS A 34 -44.01 19.90 -17.57
CA LYS A 34 -42.84 19.03 -17.78
C LYS A 34 -42.68 18.87 -19.30
N GLY A 35 -41.71 19.56 -19.87
CA GLY A 35 -41.30 19.32 -21.25
C GLY A 35 -40.66 17.93 -21.36
N LYS A 36 -40.65 17.34 -22.55
CA LYS A 36 -39.96 16.05 -22.84
C LYS A 36 -38.43 16.16 -22.75
N GLY A 37 -37.89 17.30 -22.36
CA GLY A 37 -36.45 17.56 -22.25
C GLY A 37 -35.90 17.16 -20.90
N GLN A 38 -34.60 16.86 -20.85
CA GLN A 38 -33.89 16.63 -19.60
C GLN A 38 -33.87 17.91 -18.74
N PRO A 39 -33.85 17.77 -17.40
CA PRO A 39 -33.84 18.93 -16.51
C PRO A 39 -32.57 19.77 -16.70
N ALA A 40 -32.68 21.08 -16.45
CA ALA A 40 -31.55 22.00 -16.50
C ALA A 40 -30.43 21.56 -15.54
N GLY A 41 -29.18 21.68 -15.98
CA GLY A 41 -28.00 21.21 -15.24
C GLY A 41 -27.85 21.91 -13.88
N LYS A 42 -27.53 21.12 -12.85
CA LYS A 42 -27.42 21.56 -11.44
C LYS A 42 -26.03 22.16 -11.10
N ARG A 43 -25.50 23.03 -11.96
CA ARG A 43 -24.14 23.60 -11.77
C ARG A 43 -24.03 24.55 -10.56
N HIS A 44 -25.13 25.18 -10.18
CA HIS A 44 -25.19 26.15 -9.08
C HIS A 44 -26.14 25.73 -7.96
N SER A 45 -26.60 24.47 -7.97
CA SER A 45 -27.43 23.96 -6.88
C SER A 45 -26.52 23.45 -5.78
N GLU A 46 -26.44 24.19 -4.67
CA GLU A 46 -25.76 23.73 -3.46
C GLU A 46 -26.36 22.37 -3.03
N ALA A 47 -25.49 21.41 -2.74
CA ALA A 47 -25.91 20.06 -2.40
C ALA A 47 -26.74 20.09 -1.11
N LYS A 48 -28.03 19.74 -1.19
CA LYS A 48 -28.79 19.38 0.00
C LYS A 48 -28.08 18.18 0.62
N ARG A 49 -27.59 18.37 1.85
CA ARG A 49 -27.06 17.30 2.69
C ARG A 49 -28.24 16.44 3.13
N ASP A 50 -28.65 15.51 2.28
CA ASP A 50 -29.52 14.42 2.69
C ASP A 50 -28.74 13.61 3.72
N GLN A 51 -29.21 13.64 4.96
CA GLN A 51 -28.70 12.78 6.01
C GLN A 51 -29.06 11.33 5.67
N GLN A 52 -28.07 10.46 5.83
CA GLN A 52 -28.16 9.00 5.83
C GLN A 52 -28.69 8.32 4.56
N VAL A 53 -27.75 7.92 3.69
CA VAL A 53 -27.67 6.51 3.26
C VAL A 53 -26.20 6.11 3.23
N THR A 54 -25.79 5.30 4.20
CA THR A 54 -24.54 4.55 4.22
C THR A 54 -24.64 3.39 3.23
N GLN A 55 -24.38 3.63 1.95
CA GLN A 55 -24.13 2.57 0.97
C GLN A 55 -23.07 3.06 -0.01
N ASN A 56 -21.85 2.56 0.19
CA ASN A 56 -20.84 2.25 -0.83
C ASN A 56 -20.78 3.20 -2.03
N LYS A 57 -20.32 4.42 -1.79
CA LYS A 57 -19.59 5.17 -2.82
C LYS A 57 -18.12 4.78 -2.73
N ASP A 58 -17.78 3.63 -3.30
CA ASP A 58 -16.48 3.48 -3.93
C ASP A 58 -16.43 4.54 -5.02
N THR A 59 -15.85 5.67 -4.65
CA THR A 59 -15.78 6.87 -5.46
C THR A 59 -15.10 6.55 -6.78
N GLU A 60 -15.76 6.93 -7.87
CA GLU A 60 -15.22 7.04 -9.22
C GLU A 60 -13.79 7.59 -9.16
N THR A 61 -12.83 6.67 -9.19
CA THR A 61 -11.41 6.95 -9.07
C THR A 61 -10.91 7.16 -10.48
N ASP A 62 -10.14 8.23 -10.70
CA ASP A 62 -9.60 8.57 -12.01
C ASP A 62 -8.94 7.33 -12.64
N PRO A 63 -9.35 6.88 -13.84
CA PRO A 63 -8.81 5.68 -14.47
C PRO A 63 -7.29 5.75 -14.69
N ARG A 64 -6.69 6.96 -14.66
CA ARG A 64 -5.24 7.15 -14.71
C ARG A 64 -4.54 6.93 -13.38
N LYS A 65 -5.25 6.99 -12.25
CA LYS A 65 -4.72 6.71 -10.91
C LYS A 65 -5.16 5.33 -10.48
N GLY A 66 -4.26 4.36 -10.60
CA GLY A 66 -4.48 2.99 -10.11
C GLY A 66 -4.80 2.92 -8.62
N SER A 67 -5.34 1.79 -8.18
CA SER A 67 -5.71 1.56 -6.79
C SER A 67 -4.48 1.66 -5.87
N LYS A 68 -4.48 2.66 -4.98
CA LYS A 68 -3.46 2.84 -3.92
C LYS A 68 -3.94 2.32 -2.57
N ARG A 69 -4.94 1.44 -2.54
CA ARG A 69 -5.41 0.83 -1.30
C ARG A 69 -4.29 -0.06 -0.75
N LYS A 70 -3.98 0.11 0.54
CA LYS A 70 -3.05 -0.78 1.24
C LYS A 70 -3.62 -2.20 1.18
N ILE A 71 -2.78 -3.15 0.82
CA ILE A 71 -3.11 -4.57 0.81
C ILE A 71 -2.47 -5.15 2.06
N ASP A 72 -3.23 -5.92 2.84
CA ASP A 72 -2.69 -6.62 4.00
C ASP A 72 -1.74 -7.72 3.52
N LEU A 73 -0.48 -7.66 3.91
CA LEU A 73 0.58 -8.58 3.49
C LEU A 73 0.57 -9.91 4.29
N GLY A 74 -0.61 -10.35 4.75
CA GLY A 74 -0.75 -11.46 5.68
C GLY A 74 0.00 -11.23 7.01
N PRO A 75 -0.05 -12.19 7.96
CA PRO A 75 0.91 -12.17 9.04
C PRO A 75 2.29 -12.29 8.39
N VAL A 76 3.12 -11.25 8.53
CA VAL A 76 4.56 -11.45 8.55
C VAL A 76 4.73 -12.59 9.54
N VAL A 77 5.31 -13.70 9.11
CA VAL A 77 5.75 -14.73 10.04
C VAL A 77 6.75 -14.00 10.92
N SER A 78 6.28 -13.39 12.01
CA SER A 78 7.07 -13.13 13.19
C SER A 78 7.70 -14.48 13.38
N THR A 79 9.00 -14.58 13.13
CA THR A 79 9.80 -15.78 13.28
C THR A 79 9.38 -16.37 14.61
N ALA A 80 8.42 -17.29 14.55
CA ALA A 80 7.86 -17.94 15.71
C ALA A 80 9.08 -18.60 16.26
N ALA A 81 9.55 -18.10 17.41
CA ALA A 81 10.86 -18.38 17.98
C ALA A 81 11.33 -19.72 17.47
N VAL A 82 12.15 -19.70 16.39
CA VAL A 82 12.96 -20.85 16.07
C VAL A 82 13.74 -20.94 17.34
N ALA A 83 13.40 -21.90 18.21
CA ALA A 83 14.03 -22.07 19.49
C ALA A 83 15.52 -21.99 19.16
N ALA A 84 16.13 -20.86 19.47
CA ALA A 84 17.48 -20.59 19.01
C ALA A 84 18.27 -21.67 19.70
N LEU A 85 18.75 -22.65 18.93
CA LEU A 85 19.47 -23.77 19.52
C LEU A 85 20.50 -23.15 20.42
N THR A 86 20.48 -23.54 21.69
CA THR A 86 21.50 -23.08 22.60
C THR A 86 22.84 -23.50 22.02
N PRO A 87 23.93 -22.74 22.21
CA PRO A 87 25.25 -23.13 21.71
C PRO A 87 25.60 -24.57 22.09
N GLN A 88 25.20 -25.00 23.29
CA GLN A 88 25.32 -26.37 23.77
C GLN A 88 24.53 -27.41 22.94
N GLN A 89 23.28 -27.10 22.60
CA GLN A 89 22.47 -27.99 21.75
C GLN A 89 23.04 -28.10 20.33
N GLN A 90 23.60 -27.01 19.80
CA GLN A 90 24.25 -27.05 18.49
C GLN A 90 25.55 -27.88 18.52
N LEU A 91 26.33 -27.78 19.60
CA LEU A 91 27.53 -28.60 19.81
C LEU A 91 27.17 -30.10 19.92
N GLU A 92 26.12 -30.44 20.66
CA GLU A 92 25.61 -31.82 20.77
C GLU A 92 25.14 -32.37 19.42
N GLN A 93 24.56 -31.52 18.55
CA GLN A 93 24.20 -31.94 17.20
C GLN A 93 25.42 -32.26 16.33
N LEU A 94 26.48 -31.46 16.41
CA LEU A 94 27.72 -31.71 15.68
C LEU A 94 28.38 -33.02 16.15
N GLN A 95 28.38 -33.27 17.47
CA GLN A 95 28.91 -34.52 18.03
C GLN A 95 28.13 -35.76 17.57
N ASN A 96 26.82 -35.61 17.33
CA ASN A 96 25.94 -36.70 16.89
C ASN A 96 25.72 -36.76 15.36
N ASP A 97 26.44 -35.96 14.56
CA ASP A 97 26.31 -35.99 13.10
C ASP A 97 27.01 -37.24 12.52
N GLU A 98 26.20 -38.23 12.10
CA GLU A 98 26.67 -39.48 11.49
C GLU A 98 27.60 -39.24 10.28
N ARG A 99 27.31 -38.21 9.46
CA ARG A 99 28.14 -37.92 8.28
C ARG A 99 29.52 -37.42 8.70
N LEU A 100 29.58 -36.58 9.73
CA LEU A 100 30.84 -36.05 10.23
C LEU A 100 31.69 -37.18 10.82
N GLN A 101 31.08 -38.07 11.59
CA GLN A 101 31.74 -39.24 12.18
C GLN A 101 32.35 -40.16 11.09
N ASP A 102 31.58 -40.50 10.06
CA ASP A 102 32.06 -41.32 8.94
C ASP A 102 33.25 -40.67 8.19
N LEU A 103 33.22 -39.34 8.03
CA LEU A 103 34.29 -38.61 7.35
C LEU A 103 35.57 -38.55 8.20
N VAL A 104 35.43 -38.42 9.52
CA VAL A 104 36.56 -38.47 10.45
C VAL A 104 37.20 -39.85 10.46
N GLU A 105 36.41 -40.92 10.53
CA GLU A 105 36.93 -42.30 10.50
C GLU A 105 37.75 -42.55 9.23
N ARG A 106 37.23 -42.19 8.05
CA ARG A 106 37.96 -42.34 6.78
C ARG A 106 39.23 -41.48 6.73
N PHE A 107 39.18 -40.27 7.29
CA PHE A 107 40.35 -39.41 7.38
C PHE A 107 41.43 -40.02 8.29
N GLU A 108 41.04 -40.61 9.42
CA GLU A 108 41.93 -41.33 10.35
C GLU A 108 42.50 -42.62 9.74
N GLU A 109 41.72 -43.33 8.94
CA GLU A 109 42.16 -44.48 8.14
C GLU A 109 43.16 -44.08 7.03
N GLY A 110 43.32 -42.78 6.78
CA GLY A 110 44.23 -42.23 5.77
C GLY A 110 43.67 -42.27 4.35
N GLU A 111 42.36 -42.42 4.19
CA GLU A 111 41.71 -42.27 2.89
C GLU A 111 41.75 -40.81 2.43
N VAL A 112 41.95 -40.61 1.12
CA VAL A 112 41.92 -39.28 0.52
C VAL A 112 40.47 -38.89 0.29
N LEU A 113 39.96 -37.98 1.11
CA LEU A 113 38.63 -37.40 0.98
C LEU A 113 38.51 -36.54 -0.29
N SER A 114 37.29 -36.41 -0.81
CA SER A 114 36.99 -35.44 -1.86
C SER A 114 37.20 -34.02 -1.35
N ASN A 115 37.53 -33.06 -2.23
CA ASN A 115 37.67 -31.65 -1.85
C ASN A 115 36.42 -31.10 -1.14
N ASP A 116 35.23 -31.53 -1.55
CA ASP A 116 33.98 -31.07 -0.93
C ASP A 116 33.79 -31.65 0.48
N ASP A 117 34.22 -32.91 0.70
CA ASP A 117 34.12 -33.58 2.00
C ASP A 117 35.18 -33.08 2.97
N GLN A 118 36.40 -32.82 2.49
CA GLN A 118 37.45 -32.18 3.27
C GLN A 118 37.02 -30.78 3.75
N ARG A 119 36.46 -29.97 2.83
CA ARG A 119 35.93 -28.64 3.18
C ARG A 119 34.78 -28.71 4.18
N TYR A 120 33.92 -29.71 4.08
CA TYR A 120 32.84 -29.91 5.04
C TYR A 120 33.37 -30.24 6.43
N LEU A 121 34.35 -31.15 6.50
CA LEU A 121 35.03 -31.53 7.75
C LEU A 121 35.70 -30.31 8.38
N ASP A 122 36.49 -29.56 7.62
CA ASP A 122 37.15 -28.33 8.09
C ASP A 122 36.14 -27.31 8.64
N GLU A 123 35.03 -27.07 7.92
CA GLU A 123 33.98 -26.13 8.34
C GLU A 123 33.29 -26.57 9.64
N GLN A 124 33.01 -27.87 9.81
CA GLN A 124 32.40 -28.38 11.04
C GLN A 124 33.37 -28.33 12.22
N SER A 125 34.65 -28.63 12.00
CA SER A 125 35.71 -28.52 13.02
C SER A 125 35.87 -27.08 13.50
N GLU A 126 35.96 -26.10 12.60
CA GLU A 126 36.01 -24.68 12.97
C GLU A 126 34.77 -24.22 13.74
N ARG A 127 33.60 -24.75 13.37
CA ARG A 127 32.35 -24.43 14.05
C ARG A 127 32.29 -25.03 15.45
N TYR A 128 32.79 -26.25 15.61
CA TYR A 128 32.90 -26.91 16.91
C TYR A 128 33.78 -26.10 17.86
N GLU A 129 34.96 -25.66 17.42
CA GLU A 129 35.88 -24.83 18.20
C GLU A 129 35.26 -23.50 18.62
N LYS A 130 34.55 -22.81 17.70
CA LYS A 130 33.82 -21.57 18.01
C LYS A 130 32.70 -21.79 19.04
N LEU A 131 32.03 -22.93 19.00
CA LEU A 131 30.98 -23.27 19.97
C LEU A 131 31.57 -23.66 21.33
N ALA A 132 32.68 -24.38 21.34
CA ALA A 132 33.41 -24.76 22.56
C ALA A 132 33.91 -23.51 23.29
N SER A 133 34.59 -22.60 22.59
CA SER A 133 35.04 -21.31 23.15
C SER A 133 33.89 -20.43 23.63
N GLN A 134 32.78 -20.35 22.88
CA GLN A 134 31.58 -19.63 23.33
C GLN A 134 31.00 -20.18 24.65
N LEU A 135 31.19 -21.48 24.91
CA LEU A 135 30.76 -22.14 26.14
C LEU A 135 31.80 -22.07 27.27
N GLY A 136 32.97 -21.47 27.03
CA GLY A 136 34.09 -21.44 27.98
C GLY A 136 34.78 -22.79 28.17
N LEU A 137 34.65 -23.67 27.18
CA LEU A 137 35.45 -24.89 27.04
C LEU A 137 36.65 -24.57 26.13
N ASP A 138 37.40 -23.52 26.48
CA ASP A 138 38.56 -23.10 25.71
C ASP A 138 39.58 -24.26 25.71
N LEU A 139 39.72 -24.91 24.56
CA LEU A 139 40.59 -26.07 24.36
C LEU A 139 42.08 -25.72 24.51
N ASP A 140 42.42 -24.43 24.49
CA ASP A 140 43.76 -23.89 24.60
C ASP A 140 44.13 -23.42 26.03
N ASP A 141 43.16 -23.33 26.96
CA ASP A 141 43.35 -22.81 28.34
C ASP A 141 43.53 -23.94 29.39
N ASP A 142 43.63 -25.20 28.97
CA ASP A 142 43.91 -26.37 29.84
C ASP A 142 45.40 -26.45 30.28
N ASP A 143 46.17 -25.36 30.09
CA ASP A 143 47.57 -25.19 30.49
C ASP A 143 47.76 -24.23 31.70
N GLU A 144 46.69 -23.77 32.36
CA GLU A 144 46.78 -22.77 33.46
C GLU A 144 46.06 -23.11 34.80
N GLU A 145 45.96 -24.39 35.20
CA GLU A 145 45.55 -24.71 36.60
C GLU A 145 46.31 -25.91 37.21
N TRP A 146 47.65 -25.84 37.24
CA TRP A 146 48.53 -26.69 38.06
C TRP A 146 49.46 -25.86 38.96
N ASP A 147 48.97 -24.75 39.53
CA ASP A 147 49.79 -23.95 40.47
C ASP A 147 48.92 -23.29 41.56
N ASP A 148 48.37 -24.07 42.50
CA ASP A 148 48.34 -23.70 43.94
C ASP A 148 47.72 -24.79 44.85
N GLU A 149 48.51 -25.76 45.33
CA GLU A 149 48.22 -26.39 46.63
C GLU A 149 49.52 -26.93 47.27
N GLU A 150 50.41 -26.02 47.64
CA GLU A 150 51.40 -26.26 48.70
C GLU A 150 50.66 -26.25 50.05
N TYR A 151 50.47 -27.43 50.66
CA TYR A 151 50.22 -27.58 52.10
C TYR A 151 50.84 -28.85 52.68
#